data_AF-A0A9P0GYR9-F1
#
_entry.id   AF-A0A9P0GYR9-F1
#
_cell.length_a   1.000
_cell.length_b   1.000
_cell.length_c   1.000
_cell.angle_alpha   90.00
_cell.angle_beta   90.00
_cell.angle_gamma   90.00
#
_symmetry.space_group_name_H-M   'P 1'
#
loop_
_entity.id
_entity.type
_entity.pdbx_description
1 polymer ?
#
loop_
_entity_poly.entity_id
_entity_poly.type
_entity_poly.pdbx_seq_one_letter_code
_entity_poly.pdbx_strand_id
1 'polypeptide(L)'
;MATDTVDAALKAVPELATKAGPCITDKLLIEGDHGWTPTMYIRLVQDFGLECEVAQHLAYYYGDRAFAIRYGVREYAMTAIDMIARRLRLSFLNVQAAREALPLIVNTMAEELHWDEKEKQRQTDLAIEFLMNEMGEQVNRASKDKIPIDLTKDEVKMYIERFRLIDQENKGYISINDMRRSFKNFGDVHISGEELHEMLREIDTNMNGQVELDEYLQMMSAVKAGHISATASRFARMAEMEHEKAQIKKKIPVERSGGGL
;
A
#
# COMPACT_ATOMS: atom_id res chain seq x y z
N MET A 1 -9.30 -34.04 -18.86
CA MET A 1 -9.25 -32.88 -19.79
C MET A 1 -7.88 -32.73 -20.44
N ALA A 2 -6.82 -32.32 -19.72
CA ALA A 2 -5.51 -32.18 -20.35
C ALA A 2 -4.95 -33.51 -20.91
N THR A 3 -5.10 -34.61 -20.17
CA THR A 3 -4.72 -35.96 -20.60
C THR A 3 -5.43 -36.38 -21.89
N ASP A 4 -6.75 -36.21 -21.94
CA ASP A 4 -7.56 -36.61 -23.10
C ASP A 4 -7.17 -35.84 -24.37
N THR A 5 -6.83 -34.55 -24.23
CA THR A 5 -6.35 -33.71 -25.33
C THR A 5 -4.99 -34.17 -25.85
N VAL A 6 -4.06 -34.53 -24.96
CA VAL A 6 -2.75 -35.05 -25.35
C VAL A 6 -2.91 -36.42 -26.03
N ASP A 7 -3.78 -37.29 -25.52
CA ASP A 7 -4.06 -38.59 -26.13
C ASP A 7 -4.69 -38.46 -27.52
N ALA A 8 -5.57 -37.46 -27.73
CA ALA A 8 -6.11 -37.15 -29.04
C ALA A 8 -5.04 -36.63 -30.01
N ALA A 9 -4.11 -35.79 -29.54
CA ALA A 9 -3.00 -35.28 -30.34
C ALA A 9 -2.01 -36.40 -30.74
N LEU A 10 -1.71 -37.33 -29.83
CA LEU A 10 -0.85 -38.49 -30.10
C LEU A 10 -1.49 -39.47 -31.11
N LYS A 11 -2.82 -39.58 -31.12
CA LYS A 11 -3.55 -40.36 -32.15
C LYS A 11 -3.53 -39.69 -33.52
N ALA A 12 -3.57 -38.35 -33.56
CA ALA A 12 -3.55 -37.59 -34.81
C ALA A 12 -2.16 -37.51 -35.45
N VAL A 13 -1.08 -37.55 -34.65
CA VAL A 13 0.31 -37.45 -35.11
C VAL A 13 1.14 -38.64 -34.58
N PRO A 14 1.22 -39.75 -35.34
CA PRO A 14 1.90 -40.97 -34.90
C PRO A 14 3.40 -40.81 -34.63
N GLU A 15 4.04 -39.80 -35.24
CA GLU A 15 5.45 -39.46 -35.02
C GLU A 15 5.75 -38.91 -33.60
N LEU A 16 4.73 -38.35 -32.94
CA LEU A 16 4.84 -37.91 -31.54
C LEU A 16 4.63 -39.08 -30.57
N ALA A 17 3.82 -40.07 -30.95
CA ALA A 17 3.53 -41.26 -30.13
C ALA A 17 4.76 -42.15 -29.91
N THR A 18 5.70 -42.19 -30.85
CA THR A 18 6.97 -42.94 -30.68
C THR A 18 7.96 -42.26 -29.73
N LYS A 19 7.75 -40.97 -29.40
CA LYS A 19 8.60 -40.19 -28.49
C LYS A 19 7.94 -39.91 -27.13
N ALA A 20 6.63 -40.05 -27.03
CA ALA A 20 5.89 -39.78 -25.80
C ALA A 20 5.91 -40.97 -24.84
N GLY A 21 6.26 -40.72 -23.57
CA GLY A 21 6.13 -41.68 -22.48
C GLY A 21 4.69 -41.75 -21.91
N PRO A 22 4.42 -42.62 -20.92
CA PRO A 22 3.14 -42.65 -20.23
C PRO A 22 2.88 -41.32 -19.51
N CYS A 23 1.61 -40.94 -19.39
CA CYS A 23 1.21 -39.77 -18.61
C CYS A 23 1.71 -39.91 -17.16
N ILE A 24 2.47 -38.91 -16.68
CA ILE A 24 2.99 -38.84 -15.30
C ILE A 24 2.37 -37.69 -14.50
N THR A 25 1.37 -37.00 -15.06
CA THR A 25 0.79 -35.77 -14.48
C THR A 25 0.28 -35.98 -13.06
N ASP A 26 -0.28 -37.15 -12.73
CA ASP A 26 -0.79 -37.46 -11.37
C ASP A 26 0.32 -37.57 -10.32
N LYS A 27 1.56 -37.84 -10.72
CA LYS A 27 2.74 -37.95 -9.84
C LYS A 27 3.63 -36.72 -9.91
N LEU A 28 3.31 -35.78 -10.80
CA LEU A 28 4.07 -34.56 -10.99
C LEU A 28 3.57 -33.53 -9.98
N LEU A 29 4.42 -33.19 -9.03
CA LEU A 29 4.16 -32.07 -8.13
C LEU A 29 4.09 -30.78 -8.95
N ILE A 30 3.17 -29.89 -8.57
CA ILE A 30 3.04 -28.59 -9.20
C ILE A 30 4.15 -27.65 -8.70
N GLU A 31 4.54 -26.71 -9.54
CA GLU A 31 5.41 -25.60 -9.13
C GLU A 31 4.81 -24.90 -7.91
N GLY A 32 5.59 -24.74 -6.83
CA GLY A 32 5.08 -24.31 -5.52
C GLY A 32 5.24 -25.36 -4.40
N ASP A 33 5.19 -26.64 -4.77
CA ASP A 33 5.12 -27.76 -3.82
C ASP A 33 6.48 -28.45 -3.60
N HIS A 34 7.42 -28.27 -4.52
CA HIS A 34 8.72 -28.96 -4.50
C HIS A 34 9.60 -28.56 -3.30
N GLY A 35 9.56 -27.29 -2.88
CA GLY A 35 10.35 -26.78 -1.76
C GLY A 35 9.59 -26.66 -0.44
N TRP A 36 8.28 -26.97 -0.43
CA TRP A 36 7.44 -26.72 0.73
C TRP A 36 7.81 -27.57 1.93
N THR A 37 7.93 -26.91 3.08
CA THR A 37 8.14 -27.59 4.37
C THR A 37 7.29 -26.90 5.43
N PRO A 38 6.78 -27.64 6.44
CA PRO A 38 6.01 -27.04 7.53
C PRO A 38 6.76 -25.96 8.31
N THR A 39 8.10 -25.97 8.26
CA THR A 39 8.99 -25.01 8.92
C THR A 39 9.45 -23.86 8.00
N MET A 40 9.01 -23.82 6.74
CA MET A 40 9.40 -22.81 5.76
C MET A 40 9.11 -21.38 6.23
N TYR A 41 8.01 -21.16 6.96
CA TYR A 41 7.65 -19.84 7.48
C TYR A 41 8.74 -19.24 8.39
N ILE A 42 9.56 -20.08 9.05
CA ILE A 42 10.68 -19.62 9.88
C ILE A 42 11.70 -18.84 9.05
N ARG A 43 11.99 -19.30 7.82
CA ARG A 43 12.88 -18.58 6.90
C ARG A 43 12.26 -17.27 6.44
N LEU A 44 10.95 -17.24 6.18
CA LEU A 44 10.26 -16.00 5.83
C LEU A 44 10.32 -14.97 6.96
N VAL A 45 10.19 -15.40 8.21
CA VAL A 45 10.34 -14.52 9.39
C VAL A 45 11.79 -14.05 9.54
N GLN A 46 12.78 -14.94 9.39
CA GLN A 46 14.19 -14.62 9.58
C GLN A 46 14.77 -13.72 8.48
N ASP A 47 14.46 -14.01 7.21
CA ASP A 47 15.06 -13.34 6.06
C ASP A 47 14.33 -12.03 5.72
N PHE A 48 13.02 -11.95 5.99
CA PHE A 48 12.17 -10.79 5.60
C PHE A 48 11.52 -10.07 6.79
N GLY A 49 11.73 -10.52 8.02
CA GLY A 49 11.19 -9.86 9.22
C GLY A 49 9.66 -9.88 9.32
N LEU A 50 8.99 -10.83 8.65
CA LEU A 50 7.54 -10.95 8.62
C LEU A 50 6.97 -11.38 9.98
N GLU A 51 5.77 -10.92 10.29
CA GLU A 51 5.01 -11.40 11.46
C GLU A 51 4.66 -12.89 11.31
N CYS A 52 4.72 -13.65 12.41
CA CYS A 52 4.66 -15.12 12.38
C CYS A 52 3.37 -15.66 11.73
N GLU A 53 2.22 -15.04 12.03
CA GLU A 53 0.93 -15.43 11.46
C GLU A 53 0.87 -15.19 9.94
N VAL A 54 1.40 -14.05 9.49
CA VAL A 54 1.47 -13.70 8.06
C VAL A 54 2.41 -14.66 7.32
N ALA A 55 3.57 -14.96 7.90
CA ALA A 55 4.54 -15.89 7.33
C ALA A 55 3.98 -17.32 7.23
N GLN A 56 3.23 -17.78 8.24
CA GLN A 56 2.57 -19.08 8.20
C GLN A 56 1.48 -19.14 7.13
N HIS A 57 0.66 -18.09 7.03
CA HIS A 57 -0.36 -17.97 5.99
C HIS A 57 0.28 -17.98 4.59
N LEU A 58 1.35 -17.21 4.38
CA LEU A 58 2.06 -17.19 3.09
C LEU A 58 2.67 -18.55 2.75
N ALA A 59 3.36 -19.20 3.68
CA ALA A 59 3.94 -20.52 3.47
C ALA A 59 2.87 -21.60 3.20
N TYR A 60 1.70 -21.51 3.84
CA TYR A 60 0.63 -22.50 3.68
C TYR A 60 -0.08 -22.39 2.32
N TYR A 61 -0.42 -21.17 1.88
CA TYR A 61 -1.17 -20.97 0.65
C TYR A 61 -0.30 -20.86 -0.60
N TYR A 62 0.92 -20.33 -0.46
CA TYR A 62 1.80 -20.07 -1.61
C TYR A 62 2.99 -21.04 -1.68
N GLY A 63 3.20 -21.87 -0.67
CA GLY A 63 4.25 -22.88 -0.71
C GLY A 63 5.64 -22.25 -0.76
N ASP A 64 6.54 -22.84 -1.56
CA ASP A 64 7.84 -22.23 -1.88
C ASP A 64 7.76 -20.90 -2.65
N ARG A 65 6.57 -20.55 -3.17
CA ARG A 65 6.32 -19.25 -3.83
C ARG A 65 6.16 -18.12 -2.84
N ALA A 66 6.15 -18.37 -1.52
CA ALA A 66 6.18 -17.30 -0.53
C ALA A 66 7.44 -16.41 -0.65
N PHE A 67 8.51 -16.91 -1.31
CA PHE A 67 9.64 -16.12 -1.80
C PHE A 67 9.32 -15.37 -3.12
N ALA A 68 8.11 -14.83 -3.21
CA ALA A 68 7.39 -14.52 -4.47
C ALA A 68 8.17 -13.66 -5.47
N ILE A 69 9.00 -12.73 -4.99
CA ILE A 69 9.75 -11.82 -5.87
C ILE A 69 10.88 -12.56 -6.59
N ARG A 70 11.71 -13.34 -5.87
CA ARG A 70 12.80 -14.12 -6.50
C ARG A 70 12.27 -15.27 -7.34
N TYR A 71 11.17 -15.89 -6.92
CA TYR A 71 10.53 -16.96 -7.69
C TYR A 71 9.84 -16.43 -8.94
N GLY A 72 9.16 -15.27 -8.87
CA GLY A 72 8.50 -14.67 -10.02
C GLY A 72 9.48 -14.32 -11.15
N VAL A 73 10.71 -13.93 -10.84
CA VAL A 73 11.78 -13.75 -11.83
C VAL A 73 12.10 -15.06 -12.56
N ARG A 74 12.13 -16.18 -11.83
CA ARG A 74 12.34 -17.52 -12.42
C ARG A 74 11.15 -17.98 -13.26
N GLU A 75 9.94 -17.50 -12.96
CA GLU A 75 8.75 -17.65 -13.81
C GLU A 75 8.68 -16.60 -14.94
N TYR A 76 9.81 -16.14 -15.47
CA TYR A 76 9.93 -15.20 -16.59
C TYR A 76 9.31 -13.80 -16.37
N ALA A 77 9.15 -13.34 -15.12
CA ALA A 77 8.85 -11.93 -14.87
C ALA A 77 10.10 -11.07 -15.12
N MET A 78 10.14 -10.43 -16.29
CA MET A 78 11.29 -9.65 -16.75
C MET A 78 11.16 -8.15 -16.46
N THR A 79 10.01 -7.69 -15.97
CA THR A 79 9.78 -6.28 -15.66
C THR A 79 9.17 -6.11 -14.27
N ALA A 80 9.42 -4.96 -13.64
CA ALA A 80 8.83 -4.63 -12.34
C ALA A 80 7.29 -4.64 -12.40
N ILE A 81 6.71 -4.22 -13.53
CA ILE A 81 5.27 -4.23 -13.80
C ILE A 81 4.70 -5.65 -13.75
N ASP A 82 5.36 -6.61 -14.39
CA ASP A 82 4.91 -8.02 -14.37
C ASP A 82 4.82 -8.55 -12.94
N MET A 83 5.78 -8.16 -12.10
CA MET A 83 5.82 -8.54 -10.70
C MET A 83 4.67 -7.90 -9.90
N ILE A 84 4.48 -6.58 -9.96
CA ILE A 84 3.47 -5.88 -9.16
C ILE A 84 2.04 -6.08 -9.66
N ALA A 85 1.84 -6.34 -10.95
CA ALA A 85 0.51 -6.45 -11.57
C ALA A 85 0.05 -7.88 -11.74
N ARG A 86 0.91 -8.79 -12.24
CA ARG A 86 0.46 -10.15 -12.59
C ARG A 86 0.80 -11.18 -11.52
N ARG A 87 1.99 -11.09 -10.91
CA ARG A 87 2.46 -12.06 -9.91
C ARG A 87 1.95 -11.75 -8.52
N LEU A 88 2.22 -10.55 -8.02
CA LEU A 88 1.78 -10.10 -6.69
C LEU A 88 0.35 -9.54 -6.70
N ARG A 89 -0.10 -9.01 -7.85
CA ARG A 89 -1.39 -8.29 -8.01
C ARG A 89 -1.60 -7.16 -6.99
N LEU A 90 -0.53 -6.69 -6.36
CA LEU A 90 -0.58 -5.66 -5.32
C LEU A 90 -1.13 -4.34 -5.87
N SER A 91 -0.80 -4.02 -7.12
CA SER A 91 -1.30 -2.82 -7.81
C SER A 91 -2.83 -2.78 -7.97
N PHE A 92 -3.51 -3.94 -8.07
CA PHE A 92 -4.96 -4.01 -8.17
C PHE A 92 -5.66 -3.89 -6.82
N LEU A 93 -4.97 -4.30 -5.75
CA LEU A 93 -5.50 -4.26 -4.40
C LEU A 93 -5.30 -2.89 -3.77
N ASN A 94 -4.09 -2.34 -3.90
CA ASN A 94 -3.72 -1.04 -3.36
C ASN A 94 -2.51 -0.47 -4.12
N VAL A 95 -2.77 0.59 -4.91
CA VAL A 95 -1.78 1.29 -5.75
C VAL A 95 -0.64 1.86 -4.89
N GLN A 96 -0.96 2.39 -3.71
CA GLN A 96 0.01 2.98 -2.79
C GLN A 96 0.93 1.93 -2.16
N ALA A 97 0.36 0.82 -1.68
CA ALA A 97 1.15 -0.29 -1.14
C ALA A 97 2.08 -0.87 -2.22
N ALA A 98 1.61 -0.92 -3.48
CA ALA A 98 2.45 -1.29 -4.61
C ALA A 98 3.60 -0.30 -4.83
N ARG A 99 3.35 1.01 -4.71
CA ARG A 99 4.36 2.06 -4.82
C ARG A 99 5.41 1.98 -3.71
N GLU A 100 4.99 1.73 -2.48
CA GLU A 100 5.88 1.60 -1.32
C GLU A 100 6.74 0.33 -1.37
N ALA A 101 6.19 -0.77 -1.90
CA ALA A 101 6.91 -2.02 -2.11
C ALA A 101 7.86 -1.99 -3.33
N LEU A 102 7.66 -1.05 -4.26
CA LEU A 102 8.38 -1.01 -5.55
C LEU A 102 9.91 -0.96 -5.41
N PRO A 103 10.53 -0.14 -4.54
CA PRO A 103 11.99 -0.11 -4.40
C PRO A 103 12.56 -1.45 -3.94
N LEU A 104 11.88 -2.14 -3.03
CA LEU A 104 12.29 -3.46 -2.55
C LEU A 104 12.19 -4.49 -3.67
N ILE A 105 11.10 -4.45 -4.44
CA ILE A 105 10.87 -5.36 -5.57
C ILE A 105 11.95 -5.16 -6.64
N VAL A 106 12.20 -3.91 -7.05
CA VAL A 106 13.19 -3.57 -8.09
C VAL A 106 14.60 -3.97 -7.64
N ASN A 107 14.98 -3.70 -6.39
CA ASN A 107 16.30 -4.11 -5.88
C ASN A 107 16.45 -5.63 -5.90
N THR A 108 15.44 -6.37 -5.44
CA THR A 108 15.46 -7.84 -5.44
C THR A 108 15.50 -8.41 -6.87
N MET A 109 14.74 -7.84 -7.80
CA MET A 109 14.74 -8.26 -9.20
C MET A 109 16.08 -7.95 -9.88
N ALA A 110 16.68 -6.81 -9.55
CA ALA A 110 17.97 -6.41 -10.10
C ALA A 110 19.13 -7.32 -9.65
N GLU A 111 19.08 -7.84 -8.43
CA GLU A 111 20.03 -8.86 -7.96
C GLU A 111 19.95 -10.14 -8.80
N GLU A 112 18.74 -10.60 -9.10
CA GLU A 112 18.50 -11.86 -9.84
C GLU A 112 18.73 -11.71 -11.36
N LEU A 113 18.35 -10.58 -11.95
CA LEU A 113 18.46 -10.31 -13.39
C LEU A 113 19.73 -9.53 -13.76
N HIS A 114 20.56 -9.21 -12.76
CA HIS A 114 21.80 -8.45 -12.90
C HIS A 114 21.62 -7.10 -13.61
N TRP A 115 20.61 -6.34 -13.18
CA TRP A 115 20.36 -4.99 -13.73
C TRP A 115 21.38 -3.97 -13.26
N ASP A 116 21.72 -3.03 -14.13
CA ASP A 116 22.50 -1.85 -13.76
C ASP A 116 21.61 -0.78 -13.12
N GLU A 117 22.21 0.24 -12.48
CA GLU A 117 21.43 1.29 -11.80
C GLU A 117 20.56 2.11 -12.77
N LYS A 118 20.95 2.19 -14.04
CA LYS A 118 20.13 2.85 -15.08
C LYS A 118 18.86 2.06 -15.36
N GLU A 119 18.97 0.75 -15.50
CA GLU A 119 17.83 -0.13 -15.72
C GLU A 119 16.92 -0.19 -14.49
N LYS A 120 17.46 -0.21 -13.27
CA LYS A 120 16.65 -0.09 -12.05
C LYS A 120 15.80 1.17 -12.05
N GLN A 121 16.39 2.32 -12.36
CA GLN A 121 15.66 3.58 -12.44
C GLN A 121 14.59 3.53 -13.53
N ARG A 122 14.96 3.02 -14.73
CA ARG A 122 14.02 2.87 -15.85
C ARG A 122 12.81 2.01 -15.50
N GLN A 123 13.02 0.88 -14.84
CA GLN A 123 11.96 -0.03 -14.40
C GLN A 123 11.09 0.61 -13.32
N THR A 124 11.69 1.39 -12.41
CA THR A 124 10.99 2.13 -11.38
C THR A 124 10.07 3.20 -11.99
N ASP A 125 10.60 3.99 -12.93
CA ASP A 125 9.84 5.06 -13.59
C ASP A 125 8.65 4.48 -14.38
N LEU A 126 8.86 3.40 -15.14
CA LEU A 126 7.80 2.71 -15.88
C LEU A 126 6.73 2.15 -14.96
N ALA A 127 7.12 1.54 -13.84
CA ALA A 127 6.16 1.01 -12.88
C ALA A 127 5.36 2.12 -12.19
N ILE A 128 5.96 3.27 -11.89
CA ILE A 128 5.26 4.45 -11.36
C ILE A 128 4.27 4.99 -12.40
N GLU A 129 4.68 5.13 -13.66
CA GLU A 129 3.80 5.59 -14.73
C GLU A 129 2.59 4.66 -14.93
N PHE A 130 2.81 3.34 -14.90
CA PHE A 130 1.75 2.33 -14.92
C PHE A 130 0.77 2.49 -13.76
N LEU A 131 1.28 2.64 -12.52
CA LEU A 131 0.45 2.86 -11.34
C LEU A 131 -0.38 4.16 -11.44
N MET A 132 0.21 5.23 -11.97
CA MET A 132 -0.45 6.53 -12.08
C MET A 132 -1.54 6.56 -13.15
N ASN A 133 -1.26 5.98 -14.33
CA ASN A 133 -2.11 6.09 -15.51
C ASN A 133 -3.09 4.92 -15.66
N GLU A 134 -2.62 3.69 -15.48
CA GLU A 134 -3.42 2.48 -15.75
C GLU A 134 -4.20 2.00 -14.52
N MET A 135 -3.66 2.24 -13.31
CA MET A 135 -4.27 1.78 -12.07
C MET A 135 -5.15 2.82 -11.37
N GLY A 136 -5.45 3.93 -12.05
CA GLY A 136 -6.53 4.86 -11.65
C GLY A 136 -6.17 5.95 -10.65
N GLU A 137 -4.89 6.12 -10.27
CA GLU A 137 -4.47 7.20 -9.35
C GLU A 137 -4.86 8.59 -9.90
N GLN A 138 -4.71 8.83 -11.22
CA GLN A 138 -5.11 10.09 -11.86
C GLN A 138 -6.62 10.24 -12.11
N VAL A 139 -7.33 9.12 -12.35
CA VAL A 139 -8.79 9.14 -12.62
C VAL A 139 -9.56 9.57 -11.37
N ASN A 140 -9.05 9.20 -10.19
CA ASN A 140 -9.54 9.67 -8.91
C ASN A 140 -9.34 11.18 -8.73
N ARG A 141 -8.17 11.73 -9.10
CA ARG A 141 -7.90 13.18 -9.02
C ARG A 141 -8.77 14.03 -9.93
N ALA A 142 -8.95 13.65 -11.19
CA ALA A 142 -9.76 14.41 -12.15
C ALA A 142 -11.25 14.49 -11.76
N SER A 143 -11.72 13.53 -10.95
CA SER A 143 -13.08 13.53 -10.39
C SER A 143 -13.22 14.50 -9.19
N LYS A 144 -12.12 14.84 -8.50
CA LYS A 144 -12.08 15.73 -7.32
C LYS A 144 -12.18 17.22 -7.66
N ASP A 145 -11.75 17.66 -8.85
CA ASP A 145 -11.77 19.09 -9.26
C ASP A 145 -13.20 19.68 -9.43
N LYS A 146 -14.25 18.87 -9.24
CA LYS A 146 -15.65 19.28 -9.43
C LYS A 146 -16.40 19.66 -8.15
N ILE A 147 -15.81 19.52 -6.96
CA ILE A 147 -16.48 19.95 -5.73
C ILE A 147 -16.07 21.39 -5.42
N PRO A 148 -16.99 22.39 -5.51
CA PRO A 148 -16.66 23.77 -5.18
C PRO A 148 -16.36 23.89 -3.69
N ILE A 149 -15.08 24.16 -3.37
CA ILE A 149 -14.62 24.45 -2.01
C ILE A 149 -15.04 25.89 -1.67
N ASP A 150 -16.08 26.06 -0.85
CA ASP A 150 -16.51 27.37 -0.36
C ASP A 150 -15.73 27.80 0.89
N LEU A 151 -14.41 27.99 0.70
CA LEU A 151 -13.50 28.45 1.74
C LEU A 151 -12.81 29.74 1.31
N THR A 152 -12.71 30.68 2.25
CA THR A 152 -11.93 31.90 2.06
C THR A 152 -10.43 31.58 2.03
N LYS A 153 -9.62 32.45 1.40
CA LYS A 153 -8.16 32.23 1.30
C LYS A 153 -7.48 32.06 2.65
N ASP A 154 -8.00 32.72 3.70
CA ASP A 154 -7.44 32.63 5.04
C ASP A 154 -7.82 31.32 5.74
N GLU A 155 -9.05 30.83 5.53
CA GLU A 155 -9.47 29.51 6.02
C GLU A 155 -8.69 28.38 5.35
N VAL A 156 -8.48 28.46 4.02
CA VAL A 156 -7.66 27.50 3.29
C VAL A 156 -6.23 27.45 3.87
N LYS A 157 -5.62 28.61 4.13
CA LYS A 157 -4.30 28.67 4.78
C LYS A 157 -4.30 28.03 6.18
N MET A 158 -5.32 28.32 6.99
CA MET A 158 -5.46 27.73 8.32
C MET A 158 -5.55 26.21 8.24
N TYR A 159 -6.38 25.66 7.35
CA TYR A 159 -6.51 24.22 7.17
C TYR A 159 -5.22 23.58 6.63
N ILE A 160 -4.50 24.23 5.72
CA ILE A 160 -3.18 23.74 5.27
C ILE A 160 -2.18 23.68 6.44
N GLU A 161 -2.17 24.68 7.34
CA GLU A 161 -1.31 24.64 8.53
C GLU A 161 -1.68 23.45 9.43
N ARG A 162 -2.98 23.19 9.63
CA ARG A 162 -3.47 22.04 10.42
C ARG A 162 -3.09 20.70 9.79
N PHE A 163 -3.21 20.58 8.48
CA PHE A 163 -2.82 19.37 7.74
C PHE A 163 -1.34 19.04 7.97
N ARG A 164 -0.47 20.06 7.89
CA ARG A 164 0.98 19.91 8.14
C ARG A 164 1.35 19.53 9.57
N LEU A 165 0.51 19.84 10.56
CA LEU A 165 0.75 19.41 11.94
C LEU A 165 0.59 17.89 12.09
N ILE A 166 -0.30 17.29 11.30
CA ILE A 166 -0.55 15.85 11.29
C ILE A 166 0.46 15.15 10.38
N ASP A 167 0.72 15.69 9.18
CA ASP A 167 1.74 15.20 8.24
C ASP A 167 3.16 15.69 8.61
N GLN A 168 3.70 15.14 9.71
CA GLN A 168 5.02 15.53 10.23
C GLN A 168 6.17 15.23 9.26
N GLU A 169 5.97 14.29 8.33
CA GLU A 169 6.96 13.86 7.36
C GLU A 169 6.85 14.64 6.03
N ASN A 170 5.92 15.60 5.92
CA ASN A 170 5.65 16.37 4.70
C ASN A 170 5.46 15.50 3.45
N LYS A 171 4.76 14.37 3.61
CA LYS A 171 4.45 13.44 2.53
C LYS A 171 3.42 14.00 1.55
N GLY A 172 2.63 14.99 1.98
CA GLY A 172 1.51 15.56 1.22
C GLY A 172 0.21 14.77 1.34
N TYR A 173 0.19 13.74 2.18
CA TYR A 173 -0.95 12.89 2.51
C TYR A 173 -0.84 12.43 3.97
N ILE A 174 -1.97 12.13 4.60
CA ILE A 174 -2.02 11.61 5.98
C ILE A 174 -2.33 10.12 5.93
N SER A 175 -1.43 9.30 6.48
CA SER A 175 -1.65 7.85 6.60
C SER A 175 -2.32 7.48 7.94
N ILE A 176 -2.81 6.24 8.04
CA ILE A 176 -3.33 5.66 9.30
C ILE A 176 -2.30 5.76 10.43
N ASN A 177 -1.02 5.58 10.12
CA ASN A 177 0.05 5.65 11.10
C ASN A 177 0.27 7.09 11.61
N ASP A 178 0.11 8.09 10.74
CA ASP A 178 0.19 9.50 11.11
C ASP A 178 -0.98 9.88 12.01
N MET A 179 -2.20 9.42 11.67
CA MET A 179 -3.36 9.57 12.56
C MET A 179 -3.13 8.92 13.92
N ARG A 180 -2.68 7.66 13.95
CA ARG A 180 -2.37 6.94 15.19
C ARG A 180 -1.36 7.70 16.06
N ARG A 181 -0.32 8.29 15.44
CA ARG A 181 0.69 9.08 16.13
C ARG A 181 0.12 10.38 16.69
N SER A 182 -0.67 11.09 15.91
CA SER A 182 -1.30 12.34 16.35
C SER A 182 -2.28 12.11 17.51
N PHE A 183 -3.09 11.04 17.47
CA PHE A 183 -3.95 10.67 18.61
C PHE A 183 -3.17 10.34 19.88
N LYS A 184 -2.06 9.61 19.77
CA LYS A 184 -1.18 9.31 20.91
C LYS A 184 -0.56 10.57 21.54
N ASN A 185 -0.27 11.58 20.73
CA ASN A 185 0.20 12.88 21.20
C ASN A 185 -0.92 13.73 21.85
N PHE A 186 -2.19 13.42 21.55
CA PHE A 186 -3.34 14.17 22.04
C PHE A 186 -3.82 13.74 23.43
N GLY A 187 -3.64 12.46 23.76
CA GLY A 187 -3.83 11.87 25.07
C GLY A 187 -3.59 10.37 24.96
N ASP A 188 -3.42 9.65 26.08
CA ASP A 188 -3.33 8.18 26.12
C ASP A 188 -4.69 7.51 25.78
N VAL A 189 -5.41 8.04 24.79
CA VAL A 189 -6.61 7.42 24.23
C VAL A 189 -6.13 6.39 23.22
N HIS A 190 -6.14 5.13 23.65
CA HIS A 190 -5.98 4.01 22.74
C HIS A 190 -7.18 3.93 21.79
N ILE A 191 -7.01 4.47 20.59
CA ILE A 191 -7.96 4.28 19.49
C ILE A 191 -7.65 2.93 18.84
N SER A 192 -8.69 2.12 18.66
CA SER A 192 -8.56 0.82 18.01
C SER A 192 -8.18 0.96 16.53
N GLY A 193 -7.59 -0.09 15.95
CA GLY A 193 -7.29 -0.10 14.52
C GLY A 193 -8.55 0.06 13.66
N GLU A 194 -9.68 -0.51 14.09
CA GLU A 194 -10.97 -0.44 13.40
C GLU A 194 -11.52 0.99 13.36
N GLU A 195 -11.47 1.71 14.48
CA GLU A 195 -11.92 3.10 14.55
C GLU A 195 -11.08 4.01 13.65
N LEU A 196 -9.76 3.81 13.58
CA LEU A 196 -8.91 4.57 12.65
C LEU A 196 -9.29 4.32 11.19
N HIS A 197 -9.63 3.07 10.84
CA HIS A 197 -10.12 2.75 9.50
C HIS A 197 -11.51 3.34 9.24
N GLU A 198 -12.39 3.41 10.25
CA GLU A 198 -13.67 4.12 10.11
C GLU A 198 -13.46 5.61 9.81
N MET A 199 -12.60 6.28 10.57
CA MET A 199 -12.27 7.69 10.34
C MET A 199 -11.68 7.94 8.96
N LEU A 200 -10.81 7.03 8.51
CA LEU A 200 -10.23 7.09 7.19
C LEU A 200 -11.32 6.94 6.12
N ARG A 201 -12.19 5.94 6.24
CA ARG A 201 -13.30 5.69 5.29
C ARG A 201 -14.28 6.85 5.17
N GLU A 202 -14.42 7.68 6.20
CA GLU A 202 -15.28 8.87 6.16
C GLU A 202 -14.74 9.97 5.21
N ILE A 203 -13.43 10.00 4.96
CA ILE A 203 -12.76 11.09 4.24
C ILE A 203 -12.12 10.62 2.94
N ASP A 204 -11.57 9.41 2.97
CA ASP A 204 -10.91 8.75 1.85
C ASP A 204 -11.95 8.37 0.78
N THR A 205 -12.23 9.34 -0.09
CA THR A 205 -13.20 9.17 -1.18
C THR A 205 -12.65 8.32 -2.31
N ASN A 206 -11.33 8.30 -2.49
CA ASN A 206 -10.66 7.56 -3.54
C ASN A 206 -10.24 6.14 -3.12
N MET A 207 -10.51 5.76 -1.87
CA MET A 207 -10.17 4.48 -1.25
C MET A 207 -8.69 4.12 -1.39
N ASN A 208 -7.80 5.12 -1.39
CA ASN A 208 -6.36 4.89 -1.50
C ASN A 208 -5.70 4.54 -0.14
N GLY A 209 -6.48 4.58 0.95
CA GLY A 209 -6.02 4.30 2.31
C GLY A 209 -5.30 5.47 2.97
N GLN A 210 -5.39 6.67 2.40
CA GLN A 210 -4.73 7.90 2.84
C GLN A 210 -5.69 9.09 2.71
N VAL A 211 -5.40 10.20 3.39
CA VAL A 211 -6.15 11.45 3.23
C VAL A 211 -5.26 12.47 2.53
N GLU A 212 -5.63 12.84 1.31
CA GLU A 212 -4.96 13.91 0.56
C GLU A 212 -5.43 15.30 1.01
N LEU A 213 -4.64 16.34 0.69
CA LEU A 213 -4.97 17.72 1.09
C LEU A 213 -6.31 18.20 0.50
N ASP A 214 -6.64 17.78 -0.71
CA ASP A 214 -7.87 18.14 -1.39
C ASP A 214 -9.10 17.52 -0.70
N GLU A 215 -9.05 16.24 -0.34
CA GLU A 215 -10.07 15.54 0.45
C GLU A 215 -10.25 16.17 1.82
N TYR A 216 -9.13 16.52 2.46
CA TYR A 216 -9.15 17.24 3.72
C TYR A 216 -9.86 18.60 3.62
N LEU A 217 -9.57 19.38 2.58
CA LEU A 217 -10.22 20.68 2.36
C LEU A 217 -11.70 20.53 1.99
N GLN A 218 -12.06 19.51 1.20
CA GLN A 218 -13.45 19.20 0.86
C GLN A 218 -14.25 18.83 2.11
N MET A 219 -13.69 17.99 2.99
CA MET A 219 -14.31 17.65 4.28
C MET A 219 -14.51 18.91 5.13
N MET A 220 -13.47 19.75 5.27
CA MET A 220 -13.56 20.98 6.07
C MET A 220 -14.56 22.00 5.49
N SER A 221 -14.66 22.07 4.16
CA SER A 221 -15.68 22.87 3.48
C SER A 221 -17.09 22.35 3.75
N ALA A 222 -17.30 21.03 3.71
CA ALA A 222 -18.59 20.41 4.00
C ALA A 222 -19.01 20.56 5.47
N VAL A 223 -18.05 20.52 6.40
CA VAL A 223 -18.29 20.82 7.83
C VAL A 223 -18.72 22.27 8.02
N LYS A 224 -18.03 23.21 7.37
CA LYS A 224 -18.38 24.64 7.43
C LYS A 224 -19.75 24.94 6.82
N ALA A 225 -20.07 24.31 5.68
CA ALA A 225 -21.36 24.44 5.02
C ALA A 225 -22.52 23.79 5.80
N GLY A 226 -22.23 23.09 6.90
CA GLY A 226 -23.22 22.42 7.74
C GLY A 226 -23.80 21.14 7.13
N HIS A 227 -23.23 20.66 6.02
CA HIS A 227 -23.60 19.39 5.39
C HIS A 227 -23.12 18.18 6.20
N ILE A 228 -22.03 18.37 6.96
CA ILE A 228 -21.48 17.38 7.89
C ILE A 228 -21.43 18.05 9.27
N SER A 229 -21.95 17.40 10.30
CA SER A 229 -21.76 17.90 11.65
C SER A 229 -20.28 17.78 12.05
N ALA A 230 -19.66 18.87 12.50
CA ALA A 230 -18.30 18.86 13.07
C ALA A 230 -18.15 17.85 14.22
N THR A 231 -19.27 17.52 14.88
CA THR A 231 -19.35 16.52 15.96
C THR A 231 -19.45 15.08 15.42
N ALA A 232 -19.90 14.89 14.18
CA ALA A 232 -20.07 13.58 13.56
C ALA A 232 -18.77 13.06 12.93
N SER A 233 -17.96 13.92 12.29
CA SER A 233 -16.66 13.50 11.76
C SER A 233 -15.61 13.50 12.87
N ARG A 234 -15.23 12.29 13.31
CA ARG A 234 -14.23 12.11 14.39
C ARG A 234 -12.87 12.73 14.02
N PHE A 235 -12.57 12.78 12.73
CA PHE A 235 -11.35 13.35 12.18
C PHE A 235 -11.37 14.89 12.14
N ALA A 236 -12.50 15.52 11.81
CA ALA A 236 -12.62 16.98 11.88
C ALA A 236 -12.32 17.49 13.31
N ARG A 237 -12.87 16.80 14.31
CA ARG A 237 -12.62 17.06 15.73
C ARG A 237 -11.13 16.90 16.11
N MET A 238 -10.46 15.88 15.56
CA MET A 238 -9.03 15.66 15.77
C MET A 238 -8.18 16.83 15.23
N ALA A 239 -8.49 17.30 14.02
CA ALA A 239 -7.75 18.40 13.42
C ALA A 239 -7.98 19.75 14.13
N GLU A 240 -9.18 20.00 14.65
CA GLU A 240 -9.47 21.16 15.49
C GLU A 240 -8.66 21.13 16.79
N MET A 241 -8.64 19.97 17.43
CA MET A 241 -7.87 19.72 18.63
C MET A 241 -6.38 20.02 18.43
N GLU A 242 -5.72 19.43 17.42
CA GLU A 242 -4.30 19.66 17.11
C GLU A 242 -3.94 21.15 16.95
N HIS A 243 -4.82 21.91 16.30
CA HIS A 243 -4.65 23.35 16.16
C HIS A 243 -4.73 24.09 17.49
N GLU A 244 -5.69 23.75 18.36
CA GLU A 244 -5.84 24.37 19.68
C GLU A 244 -4.60 24.13 20.55
N LYS A 245 -4.03 22.92 20.58
CA LYS A 245 -2.78 22.67 21.33
C LYS A 245 -1.59 23.42 20.73
N ALA A 246 -1.46 23.51 19.42
CA ALA A 246 -0.39 24.27 18.79
C ALA A 246 -0.46 25.77 19.17
N GLN A 247 -1.67 26.32 19.22
CA GLN A 247 -1.92 27.69 19.69
C GLN A 247 -1.60 27.86 21.19
N ILE A 248 -1.95 26.90 22.03
CA ILE A 248 -1.63 26.91 23.46
C ILE A 248 -0.11 26.83 23.69
N LYS A 249 0.61 25.94 22.99
CA LYS A 249 2.08 25.86 23.04
C LYS A 249 2.76 27.15 22.59
N LYS A 250 2.26 27.82 21.55
CA LYS A 250 2.77 29.14 21.11
C LYS A 250 2.55 30.24 22.17
N LYS A 251 1.51 30.13 23.01
CA LYS A 251 1.16 31.12 24.03
C LYS A 251 1.91 30.98 25.36
N ILE A 252 2.45 29.82 25.69
CA ILE A 252 3.21 29.61 26.95
C ILE A 252 4.66 30.10 26.73
N PRO A 253 5.08 31.22 27.33
CA PRO A 253 6.46 31.70 27.20
C PRO A 253 7.37 30.82 28.06
N VAL A 254 8.47 30.32 27.48
CA VAL A 254 9.45 29.46 28.16
C VAL A 254 10.41 30.25 29.07
N GLU A 255 10.22 31.56 29.23
CA GLU A 255 11.07 32.41 30.06
C GLU A 255 10.57 32.56 31.51
N ARG A 256 10.34 31.46 32.25
CA ARG A 256 10.26 31.52 33.71
C ARG A 256 10.76 30.24 34.35
N SER A 257 12.05 29.97 34.21
CA SER A 257 12.77 29.16 35.19
C SER A 257 14.20 29.66 35.37
N GLY A 258 14.35 30.98 35.52
CA GLY A 258 15.47 31.53 36.27
C GLY A 258 15.23 31.21 37.74
N GLY A 259 15.84 30.12 38.22
CA GLY A 259 15.84 29.75 39.62
C GLY A 259 16.36 30.92 40.46
N GLY A 260 15.53 31.37 41.40
CA GLY A 260 15.91 32.36 42.38
C GLY A 260 16.79 31.74 43.46
N LEU A 261 17.89 32.45 43.74
CA LEU A 261 18.74 32.49 44.95
C LEU A 261 19.24 31.15 45.54
#